data_AF-A0A961F735-F1
#
_entry.id   AF-A0A961F735-F1
#
_cell.length_a   1.000
_cell.length_b   1.000
_cell.length_c   1.000
_cell.angle_alpha   90.00
_cell.angle_beta   90.00
_cell.angle_gamma   90.00
#
_symmetry.space_group_name_H-M   'P 1'
#
loop_
_entity.id
_entity.type
_entity.pdbx_description
1 polymer ?
#
loop_
_entity_poly.entity_id
_entity_poly.type
_entity_poly.pdbx_seq_one_letter_code
_entity_poly.pdbx_strand_id
1 'polypeptide(L)'
;DDLRDMYESYFAKTTRVAMRNRDEITPSDERDAEFQQLIMKQDEIESVAGQIADKTVEMEFSGLFQNRVRRLFEDKEVEFHETLQGGIPDEASLTPDTPLYTINGETYTYADLNNEIQDADFPLGDKFMMLSTLLTYRVLEDQEDFNSISTDADDYRFFRQLREDQLLASLYLQQNMPEVRVTEEQIRERAESAMRFNQMSYAQVRDQVKAQLENEQRQAKLNEMKQAMSEKYNLQIHADKLEAHEL
;
A
#
# COMPACT_ATOMS: atom_id res chain seq x y z
N ASP A 1 3.35 -18.89 10.73
CA ASP A 1 4.09 -18.83 12.00
C ASP A 1 5.50 -19.39 11.87
N ASP A 2 5.70 -20.66 11.51
CA ASP A 2 7.04 -21.26 11.40
C ASP A 2 8.06 -20.52 10.50
N LEU A 3 7.63 -19.99 9.34
CA LEU A 3 8.49 -19.21 8.44
C LEU A 3 8.88 -17.85 9.01
N ARG A 4 7.95 -17.19 9.71
CA ARG A 4 8.16 -15.90 10.37
C ARG A 4 9.19 -16.06 11.48
N ASP A 5 9.01 -17.06 12.34
CA ASP A 5 9.92 -17.36 13.46
C ASP A 5 11.33 -17.71 12.97
N MET A 6 11.42 -18.43 11.85
CA MET A 6 12.70 -18.73 11.19
C MET A 6 13.40 -17.46 10.70
N TYR A 7 12.68 -16.56 10.03
CA TYR A 7 13.24 -15.29 9.54
C TYR A 7 13.61 -14.36 10.69
N GLU A 8 12.75 -14.23 11.69
CA GLU A 8 13.03 -13.44 12.89
C GLU A 8 14.28 -13.94 13.61
N SER A 9 14.40 -15.27 13.79
CA SER A 9 15.61 -15.86 14.37
C SER A 9 16.85 -15.61 13.50
N TYR A 10 16.74 -15.67 12.17
CA TYR A 10 17.84 -15.44 11.24
C TYR A 10 18.33 -13.99 11.29
N PHE A 11 17.42 -13.01 11.21
CA PHE A 11 17.76 -11.59 11.25
C PHE A 11 18.29 -11.16 12.62
N ALA A 12 17.71 -11.65 13.71
CA ALA A 12 18.24 -11.39 15.06
C ALA A 12 19.66 -11.97 15.23
N LYS A 13 19.93 -13.18 14.72
CA LYS A 13 21.27 -13.80 14.79
C LYS A 13 22.29 -13.07 13.94
N THR A 14 21.96 -12.73 12.70
CA THR A 14 22.89 -12.02 11.78
C THR A 14 23.20 -10.61 12.28
N THR A 15 22.20 -9.89 12.81
CA THR A 15 22.39 -8.56 13.42
C THR A 15 23.30 -8.64 14.65
N ARG A 16 23.09 -9.62 15.55
CA ARG A 16 23.97 -9.83 16.71
C ARG A 16 25.40 -10.18 16.29
N VAL A 17 25.59 -10.98 15.24
CA VAL A 17 26.92 -11.31 14.70
C VAL A 17 27.59 -10.07 14.10
N ALA A 18 26.86 -9.25 13.34
CA ALA A 18 27.37 -8.00 12.78
C ALA A 18 27.77 -7.00 13.88
N MET A 19 26.99 -6.91 14.96
CA MET A 19 27.32 -6.07 16.12
C MET A 19 28.53 -6.59 16.90
N ARG A 20 28.68 -7.92 17.03
CA ARG A 20 29.83 -8.53 17.73
C ARG A 20 31.15 -8.37 16.97
N ASN A 21 31.11 -8.46 15.64
CA ASN A 21 32.30 -8.29 14.80
C ASN A 21 32.64 -6.82 14.50
N ARG A 22 31.80 -5.87 14.95
CA ARG A 22 32.05 -4.43 14.84
C ARG A 22 33.16 -3.96 15.78
N ASP A 23 33.33 -4.61 16.94
CA ASP A 23 34.39 -4.30 17.92
C ASP A 23 35.81 -4.59 17.37
N GLU A 24 35.92 -5.30 16.24
CA GLU A 24 37.19 -5.57 15.55
C GLU A 24 37.55 -4.46 14.53
N ILE A 25 36.66 -3.51 14.26
CA ILE A 25 36.91 -2.34 13.40
C ILE A 25 37.33 -1.17 14.31
N THR A 26 38.64 -0.91 14.38
CA THR A 26 39.28 0.03 15.30
C THR A 26 38.59 1.41 15.37
N PRO A 27 38.04 1.84 16.53
CA PRO A 27 37.45 3.17 16.69
C PRO A 27 38.53 4.23 16.97
N SER A 28 38.29 5.46 16.51
CA SER A 28 38.95 6.66 17.03
C SER A 28 38.06 7.26 18.12
N ASP A 29 38.63 7.56 19.28
CA ASP A 29 37.95 7.90 20.56
C ASP A 29 36.83 8.95 20.51
N GLU A 30 36.77 9.82 19.49
CA GLU A 30 35.69 10.82 19.34
C GLU A 30 34.38 10.26 18.72
N ARG A 31 34.43 9.11 18.04
CA ARG A 31 33.22 8.52 17.44
C ARG A 31 32.37 7.75 18.45
N ASP A 32 32.92 7.35 19.59
CA ASP A 32 32.28 6.39 20.49
C ASP A 32 30.99 6.92 21.14
N ALA A 33 30.88 8.22 21.47
CA ALA A 33 29.68 8.76 22.10
C ALA A 33 28.48 8.94 21.15
N GLU A 34 28.71 9.40 19.91
CA GLU A 34 27.67 9.44 18.87
C GLU A 34 27.32 8.04 18.35
N PHE A 35 28.30 7.13 18.29
CA PHE A 35 28.05 5.75 17.82
C PHE A 35 27.44 4.82 18.86
N GLN A 36 27.56 5.09 20.16
CA GLN A 36 26.85 4.36 21.22
C GLN A 36 25.33 4.58 21.13
N GLN A 37 24.88 5.73 20.62
CA GLN A 37 23.46 6.00 20.34
C GLN A 37 22.94 5.30 19.08
N LEU A 38 23.84 4.80 18.21
CA LEU A 38 23.51 3.99 17.02
C LEU A 38 23.51 2.48 17.30
N ILE A 39 23.78 2.05 18.54
CA ILE A 39 23.74 0.64 18.95
C ILE A 39 22.29 0.30 19.29
N MET A 40 21.64 -0.46 18.40
CA MET A 40 20.31 -0.98 18.67
C MET A 40 20.33 -1.85 19.92
N LYS A 41 19.46 -1.55 20.88
CA LYS A 41 19.25 -2.39 22.06
C LYS A 41 18.64 -3.72 21.65
N GLN A 42 18.74 -4.72 22.52
CA GLN A 42 18.21 -6.06 22.26
C GLN A 42 16.74 -6.05 21.83
N ASP A 43 15.91 -5.28 22.53
CA ASP A 43 14.48 -5.14 22.22
C ASP A 43 14.25 -4.45 20.86
N GLU A 44 15.14 -3.55 20.45
CA GLU A 44 15.10 -2.90 19.13
C GLU A 44 15.55 -3.86 18.02
N ILE A 45 16.52 -4.74 18.30
CA ILE A 45 16.94 -5.80 17.38
C ILE A 45 15.81 -6.80 17.17
N GLU A 46 15.13 -7.21 18.24
CA GLU A 46 14.00 -8.15 18.16
C GLU A 46 12.80 -7.50 17.44
N SER A 47 12.47 -6.24 17.76
CA SER A 47 11.42 -5.51 17.04
C SER A 47 11.72 -5.33 15.55
N VAL A 48 12.96 -4.98 15.18
CA VAL A 48 13.33 -4.79 13.77
C VAL A 48 13.45 -6.13 13.05
N ALA A 49 13.95 -7.18 13.72
CA ALA A 49 13.97 -8.53 13.16
C ALA A 49 12.55 -9.04 12.87
N GLY A 50 11.59 -8.81 13.79
CA GLY A 50 10.18 -9.14 13.60
C GLY A 50 9.58 -8.40 12.40
N GLN A 51 9.78 -7.08 12.31
CA GLN A 51 9.30 -6.28 11.17
C GLN A 51 9.89 -6.72 9.82
N ILE A 52 11.19 -7.06 9.79
CA ILE A 52 11.85 -7.56 8.58
C ILE A 52 11.34 -8.97 8.23
N ALA A 53 11.11 -9.82 9.24
CA ALA A 53 10.54 -11.15 9.05
C ALA A 53 9.13 -11.08 8.47
N ASP A 54 8.26 -10.24 9.04
CA ASP A 54 6.91 -9.99 8.55
C ASP A 54 6.92 -9.55 7.08
N LYS A 55 7.74 -8.53 6.76
CA LYS A 55 7.89 -8.06 5.39
C LYS A 55 8.45 -9.13 4.44
N THR A 56 9.37 -9.97 4.90
CA THR A 56 9.95 -11.05 4.10
C THR A 56 8.91 -12.13 3.80
N VAL A 57 8.15 -12.54 4.81
CA VAL A 57 7.03 -13.49 4.65
C VAL A 57 5.98 -12.92 3.70
N GLU A 58 5.60 -11.65 3.84
CA GLU A 58 4.68 -10.98 2.92
C GLU A 58 5.20 -10.99 1.48
N MET A 59 6.49 -10.70 1.25
CA MET A 59 7.09 -10.72 -0.08
C MET A 59 7.11 -12.13 -0.69
N GLU A 60 7.50 -13.14 0.09
CA GLU A 60 7.52 -14.53 -0.36
C GLU A 60 6.11 -15.05 -0.66
N PHE A 61 5.16 -14.76 0.23
CA PHE A 61 3.76 -15.12 0.03
C PHE A 61 3.19 -14.44 -1.20
N SER A 62 3.46 -13.14 -1.38
CA SER A 62 3.07 -12.39 -2.58
C SER A 62 3.66 -13.01 -3.85
N GLY A 63 4.93 -13.42 -3.81
CA GLY A 63 5.59 -14.09 -4.93
C GLY A 63 4.99 -15.46 -5.24
N LEU A 64 4.69 -16.27 -4.21
CA LEU A 64 4.03 -17.57 -4.36
C LEU A 64 2.61 -17.42 -4.91
N PHE A 65 1.85 -16.45 -4.38
CA PHE A 65 0.51 -16.11 -4.86
C PHE A 65 0.54 -15.68 -6.33
N GLN A 66 1.41 -14.75 -6.71
CA GLN A 66 1.57 -14.32 -8.11
C GLN A 66 1.94 -15.48 -9.03
N ASN A 67 2.86 -16.36 -8.60
CA ASN A 67 3.23 -17.54 -9.37
C ASN A 67 2.07 -18.52 -9.51
N ARG A 68 1.24 -18.70 -8.47
CA ARG A 68 0.05 -19.54 -8.51
C ARG A 68 -0.98 -18.96 -9.46
N VAL A 69 -1.29 -17.67 -9.33
CA VAL A 69 -2.19 -16.96 -10.22
C VAL A 69 -1.72 -17.10 -11.67
N ARG A 70 -0.46 -16.81 -11.99
CA ARG A 70 0.07 -16.96 -13.35
C ARG A 70 -0.13 -18.36 -13.93
N ARG A 71 0.10 -19.42 -13.14
CA ARG A 71 -0.16 -20.80 -13.59
C ARG A 71 -1.64 -21.02 -13.92
N LEU A 72 -2.53 -20.50 -13.09
CA LEU A 72 -3.96 -20.61 -13.36
C LEU A 72 -4.41 -19.80 -14.58
N PHE A 73 -3.74 -18.67 -14.87
CA PHE A 73 -3.95 -17.95 -16.12
C PHE A 73 -3.55 -18.79 -17.34
N GLU A 74 -2.44 -19.52 -17.26
CA GLU A 74 -2.01 -20.45 -18.30
C GLU A 74 -2.98 -21.64 -18.44
N ASP A 75 -3.38 -22.24 -17.30
CA ASP A 75 -4.29 -23.39 -17.26
C ASP A 75 -5.70 -23.07 -17.78
N LYS A 76 -6.19 -21.84 -17.56
CA LYS A 76 -7.50 -21.36 -18.04
C LYS A 76 -7.43 -20.65 -19.40
N GLU A 77 -6.29 -20.75 -20.10
CA GLU A 77 -6.10 -20.16 -21.43
C GLU A 77 -6.49 -18.68 -21.49
N VAL A 78 -6.04 -17.90 -20.48
CA VAL A 78 -6.38 -16.47 -20.42
C VAL A 78 -5.59 -15.70 -21.46
N GLU A 79 -6.31 -15.04 -22.38
CA GLU A 79 -5.73 -14.22 -23.44
C GLU A 79 -6.20 -12.77 -23.30
N PHE A 80 -5.25 -11.82 -23.24
CA PHE A 80 -5.53 -10.40 -23.21
C PHE A 80 -5.61 -9.82 -24.64
N HIS A 81 -6.72 -9.18 -24.98
CA HIS A 81 -6.88 -8.51 -26.27
C HIS A 81 -5.99 -7.27 -26.36
N GLU A 82 -5.67 -6.84 -27.59
CA GLU A 82 -4.77 -5.70 -27.86
C GLU A 82 -5.18 -4.41 -27.11
N THR A 83 -6.48 -4.23 -26.88
CA THR A 83 -7.06 -3.13 -26.08
C THR A 83 -6.43 -2.99 -24.69
N LEU A 84 -5.90 -4.07 -24.11
CA LEU A 84 -5.27 -4.10 -22.77
C LEU A 84 -3.74 -4.10 -22.79
N GLN A 85 -3.11 -4.31 -23.96
CA GLN A 85 -1.65 -4.50 -24.04
C GLN A 85 -0.85 -3.19 -23.87
N GLY A 86 -1.51 -2.03 -23.96
CA GLY A 86 -0.92 -0.69 -23.85
C GLY A 86 -1.26 0.11 -22.58
N GLY A 87 -2.01 -0.47 -21.63
CA GLY A 87 -2.51 0.23 -20.45
C GLY A 87 -4.01 0.56 -20.53
N ILE A 88 -4.45 1.63 -19.85
CA ILE A 88 -5.85 2.07 -19.86
C ILE A 88 -6.15 2.68 -21.25
N PRO A 89 -7.09 2.12 -22.03
CA PRO A 89 -7.44 2.62 -23.35
C PRO A 89 -8.15 3.98 -23.27
N ASP A 90 -8.23 4.70 -24.40
CA ASP A 90 -9.05 5.91 -24.50
C ASP A 90 -10.53 5.53 -24.44
N GLU A 91 -11.33 6.23 -23.65
CA GLU A 91 -12.76 5.95 -23.46
C GLU A 91 -13.52 6.00 -24.78
N ALA A 92 -13.14 6.91 -25.68
CA ALA A 92 -13.75 7.06 -27.00
C ALA A 92 -13.54 5.84 -27.91
N SER A 93 -12.58 4.97 -27.59
CA SER A 93 -12.29 3.75 -28.35
C SER A 93 -13.11 2.54 -27.89
N LEU A 94 -13.86 2.66 -26.78
CA LEU A 94 -14.58 1.55 -26.17
C LEU A 94 -16.06 1.54 -26.61
N THR A 95 -16.46 0.45 -27.23
CA THR A 95 -17.86 0.08 -27.47
C THR A 95 -18.29 -1.03 -26.52
N PRO A 96 -19.60 -1.25 -26.29
CA PRO A 96 -20.09 -2.36 -25.46
C PRO A 96 -19.51 -3.73 -25.87
N ASP A 97 -19.38 -3.98 -27.18
CA ASP A 97 -18.86 -5.24 -27.72
C ASP A 97 -17.32 -5.31 -27.75
N THR A 98 -16.61 -4.30 -27.23
CA THR A 98 -15.14 -4.29 -27.23
C THR A 98 -14.62 -5.44 -26.37
N PRO A 99 -13.82 -6.38 -26.94
CA PRO A 99 -13.28 -7.49 -26.18
C PRO A 99 -12.16 -6.99 -25.26
N LEU A 100 -12.17 -7.49 -24.03
CA LEU A 100 -11.17 -7.18 -23.01
C LEU A 100 -10.20 -8.35 -22.84
N TYR A 101 -10.73 -9.51 -22.44
CA TYR A 101 -9.96 -10.75 -22.32
C TYR A 101 -10.81 -11.96 -22.72
N THR A 102 -10.15 -13.07 -23.00
CA THR A 102 -10.78 -14.37 -23.21
C THR A 102 -10.31 -15.32 -22.12
N ILE A 103 -11.21 -16.15 -21.59
CA ILE A 103 -10.92 -17.19 -20.58
C ILE A 103 -11.67 -18.46 -20.98
N ASN A 104 -10.97 -19.60 -21.08
CA ASN A 104 -11.54 -20.87 -21.58
C ASN A 104 -12.34 -20.72 -22.89
N GLY A 105 -11.91 -19.83 -23.79
CA GLY A 105 -12.60 -19.54 -25.05
C GLY A 105 -13.83 -18.61 -24.95
N GLU A 106 -14.23 -18.17 -23.75
CA GLU A 106 -15.29 -17.19 -23.54
C GLU A 106 -14.72 -15.77 -23.51
N THR A 107 -15.27 -14.88 -24.33
CA THR A 107 -14.83 -13.48 -24.42
C THR A 107 -15.58 -12.61 -23.43
N TYR A 108 -14.83 -11.91 -22.58
CA TYR A 108 -15.33 -10.88 -21.70
C TYR A 108 -15.23 -9.50 -22.36
N THR A 109 -16.35 -8.78 -22.39
CA THR A 109 -16.49 -7.50 -23.10
C THR A 109 -16.55 -6.30 -22.16
N TYR A 110 -16.47 -5.10 -22.73
CA TYR A 110 -16.66 -3.87 -21.96
C TYR A 110 -18.09 -3.72 -21.42
N ALA A 111 -19.10 -4.28 -22.10
CA ALA A 111 -20.46 -4.35 -21.56
C ALA A 111 -20.51 -5.17 -20.26
N ASP A 112 -19.82 -6.32 -20.23
CA ASP A 112 -19.78 -7.18 -19.04
C ASP A 112 -19.12 -6.46 -17.86
N LEU A 113 -18.02 -5.74 -18.11
CA LEU A 113 -17.36 -4.92 -17.09
C LEU A 113 -18.30 -3.87 -16.48
N ASN A 114 -19.05 -3.14 -17.31
CA ASN A 114 -19.98 -2.13 -16.82
C ASN A 114 -21.16 -2.76 -16.05
N ASN A 115 -21.61 -3.95 -16.46
CA ASN A 115 -22.68 -4.67 -15.76
C ASN A 115 -22.23 -5.18 -14.38
N GLU A 116 -21.00 -5.67 -14.26
CA GLU A 116 -20.46 -6.18 -12.98
C GLU A 116 -20.19 -5.08 -11.95
N ILE A 117 -19.67 -3.93 -12.40
CA ILE A 117 -19.36 -2.81 -11.50
C ILE A 117 -20.65 -2.15 -10.96
N GLN A 118 -21.79 -2.36 -11.63
CA GLN A 118 -23.11 -1.84 -11.23
C GLN A 118 -23.17 -0.33 -11.01
N ASP A 119 -22.19 0.41 -11.53
CA ASP A 119 -22.13 1.86 -11.50
C ASP A 119 -21.34 2.35 -12.72
N ALA A 120 -22.07 2.96 -13.65
CA ALA A 120 -21.51 3.44 -14.91
C ALA A 120 -20.61 4.67 -14.74
N ASP A 121 -20.71 5.38 -13.61
CA ASP A 121 -20.05 6.67 -13.39
C ASP A 121 -18.62 6.55 -12.83
N PHE A 122 -18.13 5.33 -12.59
CA PHE A 122 -16.73 5.14 -12.21
C PHE A 122 -15.78 5.67 -13.29
N PRO A 123 -14.73 6.42 -12.91
CA PRO A 123 -13.66 6.80 -13.83
C PRO A 123 -13.08 5.59 -14.55
N LEU A 124 -12.75 5.74 -15.83
CA LEU A 124 -12.27 4.64 -16.66
C LEU A 124 -11.06 3.91 -16.02
N GLY A 125 -10.13 4.67 -15.43
CA GLY A 125 -8.98 4.08 -14.74
C GLY A 125 -9.38 3.16 -13.58
N ASP A 126 -10.40 3.52 -12.82
CA ASP A 126 -10.89 2.71 -11.71
C ASP A 126 -11.56 1.42 -12.22
N LYS A 127 -12.34 1.52 -13.31
CA LYS A 127 -12.94 0.34 -13.96
C LYS A 127 -11.87 -0.68 -14.41
N PHE A 128 -10.77 -0.21 -15.01
CA PHE A 128 -9.67 -1.10 -15.43
C PHE A 128 -8.82 -1.60 -14.26
N MET A 129 -8.72 -0.87 -13.15
CA MET A 129 -8.14 -1.44 -11.92
C MET A 129 -9.02 -2.56 -11.36
N MET A 130 -10.35 -2.35 -11.31
CA MET A 130 -11.30 -3.37 -10.86
C MET A 130 -11.26 -4.60 -11.77
N LEU A 131 -11.11 -4.43 -13.08
CA LEU A 131 -10.95 -5.53 -14.05
C LEU A 131 -9.82 -6.51 -13.64
N SER A 132 -8.67 -6.01 -13.20
CA SER A 132 -7.55 -6.86 -12.76
C SER A 132 -7.88 -7.71 -11.53
N THR A 133 -8.69 -7.15 -10.63
CA THR A 133 -9.16 -7.83 -9.41
C THR A 133 -10.21 -8.89 -9.77
N LEU A 134 -11.19 -8.53 -10.61
CA LEU A 134 -12.25 -9.42 -11.08
C LEU A 134 -11.69 -10.62 -11.85
N LEU A 135 -10.71 -10.38 -12.74
CA LEU A 135 -10.05 -11.46 -13.48
C LEU A 135 -9.30 -12.41 -12.55
N THR A 136 -8.57 -11.87 -11.56
CA THR A 136 -7.88 -12.69 -10.56
C THR A 136 -8.86 -13.55 -9.76
N TYR A 137 -9.99 -12.97 -9.36
CA TYR A 137 -11.07 -13.68 -8.68
C TYR A 137 -11.62 -14.82 -9.54
N ARG A 138 -11.99 -14.55 -10.80
CA ARG A 138 -12.53 -15.54 -11.76
C ARG A 138 -11.56 -16.70 -12.02
N VAL A 139 -10.26 -16.42 -12.02
CA VAL A 139 -9.25 -17.47 -12.19
C VAL A 139 -9.13 -18.34 -10.93
N LEU A 140 -9.38 -17.77 -9.75
CA LEU A 140 -9.32 -18.48 -8.46
C LEU A 140 -10.61 -19.21 -8.07
N GLU A 141 -11.78 -18.78 -8.55
CA GLU A 141 -13.08 -19.24 -8.04
C GLU A 141 -13.33 -20.76 -8.20
N ASP A 142 -12.75 -21.36 -9.23
CA ASP A 142 -12.86 -22.80 -9.52
C ASP A 142 -11.86 -23.67 -8.73
N GLN A 143 -11.00 -23.07 -7.89
CA GLN A 143 -10.05 -23.82 -7.08
C GLN A 143 -10.77 -24.52 -5.92
N GLU A 144 -10.42 -25.79 -5.66
CA GLU A 144 -11.01 -26.59 -4.57
C GLU A 144 -10.90 -25.86 -3.21
N ASP A 145 -9.73 -25.28 -2.95
CA ASP A 145 -9.46 -24.52 -1.72
C ASP A 145 -10.22 -23.20 -1.66
N PHE A 146 -10.60 -22.60 -2.79
CA PHE A 146 -11.31 -21.31 -2.81
C PHE A 146 -12.71 -21.46 -2.20
N ASN A 147 -13.41 -22.53 -2.56
CA ASN A 147 -14.74 -22.86 -2.00
C ASN A 147 -14.67 -23.34 -0.55
N SER A 148 -13.48 -23.70 -0.06
CA SER A 148 -13.25 -24.04 1.34
C SER A 148 -13.13 -22.81 2.25
N ILE A 149 -12.92 -21.62 1.67
CA ILE A 149 -12.87 -20.36 2.41
C ILE A 149 -14.29 -19.96 2.78
N SER A 150 -14.66 -20.19 4.03
CA SER A 150 -15.97 -19.80 4.55
C SER A 150 -16.04 -18.27 4.73
N THR A 151 -17.00 -17.64 4.07
CA THR A 151 -17.37 -16.23 4.29
C THR A 151 -18.00 -16.00 5.66
N ASP A 152 -18.32 -17.06 6.41
CA ASP A 152 -18.80 -17.01 7.79
C ASP A 152 -17.68 -17.20 8.82
N ALA A 153 -16.44 -17.48 8.38
CA ALA A 153 -15.29 -17.59 9.28
C ALA A 153 -15.06 -16.27 10.02
N ASP A 154 -14.72 -16.36 11.31
CA ASP A 154 -14.50 -15.19 12.17
C ASP A 154 -13.42 -14.27 11.59
N ASP A 155 -12.32 -14.84 11.07
CA ASP A 155 -11.24 -14.09 10.44
C ASP A 155 -11.73 -13.33 9.19
N TYR A 156 -12.53 -13.97 8.33
CA TYR A 156 -13.08 -13.33 7.15
C TYR A 156 -13.99 -12.15 7.53
N ARG A 157 -14.87 -12.33 8.52
CA ARG A 157 -15.76 -11.27 9.02
C ARG A 157 -14.96 -10.12 9.63
N PHE A 158 -13.94 -10.42 10.43
CA PHE A 158 -13.06 -9.43 11.02
C PHE A 158 -12.31 -8.63 9.94
N PHE A 159 -11.68 -9.30 8.97
CA PHE A 159 -10.96 -8.62 7.89
C PHE A 159 -11.90 -7.76 7.03
N ARG A 160 -13.10 -8.26 6.72
CA ARG A 160 -14.10 -7.51 5.99
C ARG A 160 -14.49 -6.24 6.75
N GLN A 161 -14.83 -6.37 8.04
CA GLN A 161 -15.18 -5.21 8.87
C GLN A 161 -14.02 -4.22 8.95
N LEU A 162 -12.80 -4.69 9.17
CA LEU A 162 -11.61 -3.85 9.22
C LEU A 162 -11.40 -3.07 7.91
N ARG A 163 -11.58 -3.72 6.75
CA ARG A 163 -11.47 -3.07 5.44
C ARG A 163 -12.58 -2.05 5.22
N GLU A 164 -13.81 -2.37 5.62
CA GLU A 164 -14.95 -1.45 5.57
C GLU A 164 -14.68 -0.21 6.43
N ASP A 165 -14.24 -0.39 7.67
CA ASP A 165 -13.91 0.70 8.58
C ASP A 165 -12.75 1.56 8.05
N GLN A 166 -11.71 0.94 7.48
CA GLN A 166 -10.60 1.66 6.84
C GLN A 166 -11.07 2.48 5.64
N LEU A 167 -11.96 1.93 4.80
CA LEU A 167 -12.51 2.63 3.66
C LEU A 167 -13.37 3.82 4.11
N LEU A 168 -14.25 3.62 5.08
CA LEU A 168 -15.08 4.68 5.65
C LEU A 168 -14.23 5.79 6.27
N ALA A 169 -13.17 5.43 7.01
CA ALA A 169 -12.23 6.40 7.56
C ALA A 169 -11.52 7.19 6.45
N SER A 170 -11.09 6.53 5.38
CA SER A 170 -10.46 7.19 4.22
C SER A 170 -11.43 8.17 3.53
N LEU A 171 -12.66 7.73 3.27
CA LEU A 171 -13.71 8.57 2.67
C LEU A 171 -14.04 9.77 3.56
N TYR A 172 -14.16 9.55 4.88
CA TYR A 172 -14.35 10.62 5.85
C TYR A 172 -13.21 11.64 5.79
N LEU A 173 -11.96 11.18 5.80
CA LEU A 173 -10.80 12.06 5.70
C LEU A 173 -10.79 12.83 4.39
N GLN A 174 -11.14 12.20 3.26
CA GLN A 174 -11.21 12.85 1.95
C GLN A 174 -12.29 13.92 1.89
N GLN A 175 -13.50 13.64 2.41
CA GLN A 175 -14.61 14.60 2.41
C GLN A 175 -14.39 15.77 3.36
N ASN A 176 -13.71 15.54 4.49
CA ASN A 176 -13.47 16.56 5.51
C ASN A 176 -12.09 17.23 5.36
N MET A 177 -11.34 16.89 4.31
CA MET A 177 -10.04 17.49 4.04
C MET A 177 -10.25 18.96 3.65
N PRO A 178 -9.72 19.93 4.42
CA PRO A 178 -9.91 21.33 4.07
C PRO A 178 -9.07 21.65 2.83
N GLU A 179 -9.67 22.37 1.88
CA GLU A 179 -9.02 22.81 0.64
C GLU A 179 -7.63 23.37 0.94
N VAL A 180 -6.62 22.78 0.29
CA VAL A 180 -5.23 23.19 0.44
C VAL A 180 -5.00 24.29 -0.58
N ARG A 181 -4.70 25.51 -0.12
CA ARG A 181 -4.40 26.65 -0.98
C ARG A 181 -2.95 27.04 -0.78
N VAL A 182 -2.14 26.78 -1.81
CA VAL A 182 -0.75 27.23 -1.87
C VAL A 182 -0.73 28.64 -2.46
N THR A 183 -0.01 29.56 -1.84
CA THR A 183 0.12 30.94 -2.34
C THR A 183 1.21 31.05 -3.41
N GLU A 184 1.07 32.01 -4.33
CA GLU A 184 2.11 32.27 -5.33
C GLU A 184 3.47 32.65 -4.71
N GLU A 185 3.48 33.26 -3.52
CA GLU A 185 4.71 33.57 -2.77
C GLU A 185 5.46 32.27 -2.38
N GLN A 186 4.74 31.27 -1.85
CA GLN A 186 5.31 29.97 -1.49
C GLN A 186 5.84 29.21 -2.72
N ILE A 187 5.14 29.32 -3.84
CA ILE A 187 5.57 28.74 -5.11
C ILE A 187 6.85 29.41 -5.58
N ARG A 188 6.92 30.76 -5.54
CA ARG A 188 8.10 31.52 -5.95
C ARG A 188 9.33 31.15 -5.14
N GLU A 189 9.23 31.16 -3.81
CA GLU A 189 10.35 30.84 -2.91
C GLU A 189 10.94 29.44 -3.19
N ARG A 190 10.06 28.45 -3.39
CA ARG A 190 10.48 27.08 -3.63
C ARG A 190 10.96 26.83 -5.06
N ALA A 191 10.37 27.52 -6.04
CA ALA A 191 10.80 27.49 -7.43
C ALA A 191 12.18 28.15 -7.63
N GLU A 192 12.45 29.26 -6.92
CA GLU A 192 13.77 29.89 -6.88
C GLU A 192 14.84 28.96 -6.29
N SER A 193 14.49 28.17 -5.26
CA SER A 193 15.38 27.13 -4.72
C SER A 193 15.62 25.99 -5.71
N ALA A 194 14.61 25.56 -6.46
CA ALA A 194 14.72 24.46 -7.43
C ALA A 194 15.45 24.87 -8.72
N MET A 195 15.26 26.11 -9.20
CA MET A 195 15.93 26.64 -10.40
C MET A 195 17.43 26.81 -10.22
N ARG A 196 17.92 26.97 -8.98
CA ARG A 196 19.36 26.99 -8.67
C ARG A 196 20.07 25.69 -9.06
N PHE A 197 19.35 24.58 -9.27
CA PHE A 197 19.95 23.26 -9.51
C PHE A 197 19.71 22.68 -10.91
N ASN A 198 18.74 23.15 -11.71
CA ASN A 198 18.28 22.36 -12.89
C ASN A 198 18.06 23.08 -14.25
N GLN A 199 18.41 24.36 -14.45
CA GLN A 199 18.29 25.07 -15.75
C GLN A 199 16.92 24.97 -16.47
N MET A 200 15.85 24.55 -15.78
CA MET A 200 14.50 24.40 -16.33
C MET A 200 13.77 25.75 -16.43
N SER A 201 12.78 25.84 -17.32
CA SER A 201 11.97 27.06 -17.47
C SER A 201 11.07 27.29 -16.26
N TYR A 202 10.84 28.57 -15.90
CA TYR A 202 10.03 28.95 -14.72
C TYR A 202 8.62 28.33 -14.74
N ALA A 203 8.00 28.26 -15.92
CA ALA A 203 6.65 27.69 -16.08
C ALA A 203 6.60 26.19 -15.72
N GLN A 204 7.59 25.40 -16.14
CA GLN A 204 7.65 23.97 -15.84
C GLN A 204 7.92 23.69 -14.36
N VAL A 205 8.79 24.50 -13.74
CA VAL A 205 9.10 24.38 -12.31
C VAL A 205 7.91 24.80 -11.45
N ARG A 206 7.15 25.81 -11.87
CA ARG A 206 6.01 26.36 -11.11
C ARG A 206 4.93 25.31 -10.85
N ASP A 207 4.46 24.62 -11.88
CA ASP A 207 3.33 23.69 -11.74
C ASP A 207 3.74 22.44 -10.96
N GLN A 208 4.99 21.98 -11.12
CA GLN A 208 5.56 20.89 -10.32
C GLN A 208 5.70 21.28 -8.84
N VAL A 209 6.23 22.48 -8.55
CA VAL A 209 6.39 23.00 -7.18
C VAL A 209 5.04 23.22 -6.52
N LYS A 210 4.05 23.71 -7.28
CA LYS A 210 2.67 23.84 -6.79
C LYS A 210 2.09 22.49 -6.39
N ALA A 211 2.17 21.48 -7.26
CA ALA A 211 1.68 20.14 -6.94
C ALA A 211 2.40 19.51 -5.74
N GLN A 212 3.71 19.72 -5.60
CA GLN A 212 4.49 19.27 -4.44
C GLN A 212 4.03 19.95 -3.15
N LEU A 213 3.90 21.28 -3.14
CA LEU A 213 3.45 22.04 -1.99
C LEU A 213 2.01 21.68 -1.59
N GLU A 214 1.13 21.47 -2.57
CA GLU A 214 -0.23 21.01 -2.33
C GLU A 214 -0.24 19.62 -1.68
N ASN A 215 0.60 18.69 -2.15
CA ASN A 215 0.72 17.35 -1.57
C ASN A 215 1.29 17.37 -0.15
N GLU A 216 2.33 18.16 0.10
CA GLU A 216 2.94 18.30 1.44
C GLU A 216 1.96 18.87 2.46
N GLN A 217 1.29 19.98 2.12
CA GLN A 217 0.29 20.58 3.00
C GLN A 217 -0.91 19.64 3.22
N ARG A 218 -1.28 18.85 2.21
CA ARG A 218 -2.31 17.83 2.33
C ARG A 218 -1.91 16.73 3.31
N GLN A 219 -0.68 16.23 3.22
CA GLN A 219 -0.14 15.22 4.14
C GLN A 219 -0.03 15.76 5.57
N ALA A 220 0.41 17.01 5.74
CA ALA A 220 0.46 17.65 7.05
C ALA A 220 -0.92 17.72 7.70
N LYS A 221 -1.94 18.20 6.98
CA LYS A 221 -3.32 18.24 7.47
C LYS A 221 -3.90 16.85 7.78
N LEU A 222 -3.59 15.85 6.94
CA LEU A 222 -3.98 14.46 7.22
C LEU A 222 -3.38 13.95 8.53
N ASN A 223 -2.11 14.25 8.79
CA ASN A 223 -1.45 13.87 10.03
C ASN A 223 -2.04 14.58 11.25
N GLU A 224 -2.37 15.87 11.13
CA GLU A 224 -3.09 16.62 12.17
C GLU A 224 -4.47 16.01 12.45
N MET A 225 -5.25 15.68 11.41
CA MET A 225 -6.56 15.02 11.58
C MET A 225 -6.41 13.66 12.24
N LYS A 226 -5.43 12.85 11.82
CA LYS A 226 -5.13 11.55 12.43
C LYS A 226 -4.73 11.69 13.90
N GLN A 227 -3.90 12.68 14.22
CA GLN A 227 -3.48 12.94 15.60
C GLN A 227 -4.66 13.41 16.46
N ALA A 228 -5.49 14.33 15.97
CA ALA A 228 -6.69 14.78 16.68
C ALA A 228 -7.68 13.63 16.93
N MET A 229 -7.86 12.73 15.96
CA MET A 229 -8.65 11.50 16.15
C MET A 229 -8.00 10.57 17.17
N SER A 230 -6.69 10.33 17.05
CA SER A 230 -5.92 9.51 18.01
C SER A 230 -6.05 10.05 19.43
N GLU A 231 -5.90 11.35 19.65
CA GLU A 231 -6.07 12.00 20.97
C GLU A 231 -7.51 11.87 21.48
N LYS A 232 -8.50 12.05 20.60
CA LYS A 232 -9.92 11.91 20.95
C LYS A 232 -10.29 10.47 21.37
N TYR A 233 -9.72 9.45 20.72
CA TYR A 233 -10.09 8.04 20.95
C TYR A 233 -9.12 7.28 21.88
N ASN A 234 -7.84 7.66 22.00
CA ASN A 234 -6.90 7.08 22.98
C ASN A 234 -7.25 7.45 24.43
N LEU A 235 -8.08 8.46 24.66
CA LEU A 235 -8.64 8.74 25.98
C LEU A 235 -9.62 7.64 26.46
N GLN A 236 -10.17 6.82 25.56
CA GLN A 236 -11.10 5.76 25.93
C GLN A 236 -10.37 4.46 26.35
N ILE A 237 -9.31 4.07 25.64
CA ILE A 237 -8.52 2.87 25.97
C ILE A 237 -7.78 3.01 27.32
N HIS A 238 -7.31 4.22 27.65
CA HIS A 238 -6.72 4.47 28.97
C HIS A 238 -7.75 4.58 30.10
N ALA A 239 -8.96 5.08 29.83
CA ALA A 239 -10.04 5.11 30.82
C ALA A 239 -10.56 3.70 31.13
N ASP A 240 -10.77 2.86 30.11
CA ASP A 240 -11.26 1.48 30.29
C ASP A 240 -10.22 0.58 31.00
N LYS A 241 -8.92 0.78 30.73
CA LYS A 241 -7.84 0.08 31.45
C LYS A 241 -7.67 0.54 32.91
N LEU A 242 -7.97 1.81 33.20
CA LEU A 242 -7.96 2.34 34.57
C LEU A 242 -9.19 1.87 35.37
N GLU A 243 -10.34 1.65 34.72
CA GLU A 243 -11.55 1.11 35.35
C GLU A 243 -11.44 -0.41 35.58
N ALA A 244 -10.66 -1.14 34.75
CA ALA A 244 -10.47 -2.58 34.85
C ALA A 244 -9.46 -3.05 35.94
N HIS A 245 -8.80 -2.15 36.67
CA HIS A 245 -7.84 -2.50 37.75
C HIS A 245 -6.76 -3.53 37.35
N GLU A 246 -6.19 -3.44 36.15
CA GLU A 246 -5.00 -4.22 35.77
C GLU A 246 -3.76 -3.30 35.72
N LEU A 247 -3.13 -3.09 36.88
CA LEU A 247 -1.74 -2.65 37.03
C LEU A 247 -1.05 -3.45 38.13
#